data_AF-A0A7W9LPW6-F1
#
_entry.id   AF-A0A7W9LPW6-F1
#
_cell.length_a   1.000
_cell.length_b   1.000
_cell.length_c   1.000
_cell.angle_alpha   90.00
_cell.angle_beta   90.00
_cell.angle_gamma   90.00
#
_symmetry.space_group_name_H-M   'P 1'
#
loop_
_entity.id
_entity.type
_entity.pdbx_description
1 polymer ?
#
loop_
_entity_poly.entity_id
_entity_poly.type
_entity_poly.pdbx_seq_one_letter_code
_entity_poly.pdbx_strand_id
1 'polypeptide(L)'
;MTTTAPLDRFPVLRSSDVDHTREVIYRFVHRHPIEPVRPEDGLDSYLNGRRLDRVSAGYLAFGAETRTHPGELDFFVLQVVLFGTYTVRIGDREVTAEPGAAVVLSPGADVSTWWSADCGVLSFRVGEADYREHVAGLLERPPERELRFEPAMDLSEGRGRDLNVGIVRPLTQRLNHVFGLVGNPVQVRRLEDTLLTGLLRAQPNSFSDELG
;
A
#
# COMPACT_ATOMS: atom_id res chain seq x y z
N MET A 1 -8.10 -4.68 24.92
CA MET A 1 -8.07 -3.37 24.23
C MET A 1 -8.47 -3.63 22.79
N THR A 2 -9.62 -3.14 22.33
CA THR A 2 -10.07 -3.31 20.95
C THR A 2 -9.16 -2.44 20.07
N THR A 3 -8.18 -3.05 19.42
CA THR A 3 -7.29 -2.33 18.51
C THR A 3 -8.11 -1.88 17.31
N THR A 4 -8.39 -0.59 17.26
CA THR A 4 -9.13 0.03 16.16
C THR A 4 -8.35 -0.12 14.86
N ALA A 5 -9.02 -0.57 13.79
CA ALA A 5 -8.40 -0.71 12.47
C ALA A 5 -7.81 0.62 11.98
N PRO A 6 -6.69 0.62 11.22
CA PRO A 6 -6.16 1.84 10.64
C PRO A 6 -7.20 2.56 9.78
N LEU A 7 -7.22 3.88 9.86
CA LEU A 7 -8.11 4.80 9.15
C LEU A 7 -9.61 4.64 9.51
N ASP A 8 -9.95 4.13 10.68
CA ASP A 8 -11.34 3.85 11.14
C ASP A 8 -12.33 5.01 11.02
N ARG A 9 -11.84 6.25 11.05
CA ARG A 9 -12.64 7.47 10.86
C ARG A 9 -12.95 7.79 9.41
N PHE A 10 -12.40 7.05 8.46
CA PHE A 10 -12.58 7.23 7.02
C PHE A 10 -13.05 5.92 6.36
N PRO A 11 -14.23 5.39 6.77
CA PRO A 11 -14.77 4.19 6.15
C PRO A 11 -15.16 4.48 4.71
N VAL A 12 -14.74 3.59 3.80
CA VAL A 12 -15.13 3.59 2.38
C VAL A 12 -16.09 2.44 2.11
N LEU A 13 -15.85 1.28 2.71
CA LEU A 13 -16.68 0.08 2.59
C LEU A 13 -16.71 -0.70 3.91
N ARG A 14 -17.90 -1.19 4.24
CA ARG A 14 -18.09 -2.37 5.10
C ARG A 14 -19.19 -3.22 4.47
N SER A 15 -18.85 -4.42 4.01
CA SER A 15 -19.78 -5.22 3.22
C SER A 15 -19.47 -6.70 3.31
N SER A 16 -20.52 -7.52 3.42
CA SER A 16 -20.46 -8.96 3.20
C SER A 16 -20.84 -9.37 1.77
N ASP A 17 -21.30 -8.42 0.96
CA ASP A 17 -21.66 -8.62 -0.44
C ASP A 17 -20.40 -8.50 -1.31
N VAL A 18 -20.09 -9.58 -2.04
CA VAL A 18 -18.93 -9.71 -2.92
C VAL A 18 -19.01 -8.73 -4.10
N ASP A 19 -20.17 -8.58 -4.72
CA ASP A 19 -20.34 -7.75 -5.90
C ASP A 19 -20.29 -6.26 -5.53
N HIS A 20 -20.90 -5.88 -4.41
CA HIS A 20 -20.75 -4.54 -3.87
C HIS A 20 -19.28 -4.24 -3.50
N THR A 21 -18.58 -5.21 -2.92
CA THR A 21 -17.16 -5.09 -2.59
C THR A 21 -16.30 -4.88 -3.84
N ARG A 22 -16.55 -5.66 -4.90
CA ARG A 22 -15.89 -5.52 -6.21
C ARG A 22 -16.11 -4.15 -6.81
N GLU A 23 -17.33 -3.65 -6.80
CA GLU A 23 -17.67 -2.34 -7.35
C GLU A 23 -16.92 -1.20 -6.63
N VAL A 24 -16.90 -1.23 -5.29
CA VAL A 24 -16.24 -0.19 -4.51
C VAL A 24 -14.71 -0.29 -4.64
N ILE A 25 -14.13 -1.48 -4.58
CA ILE A 25 -12.68 -1.65 -4.79
C ILE A 25 -12.26 -1.25 -6.19
N TYR A 26 -13.05 -1.61 -7.22
CA TYR A 26 -12.84 -1.15 -8.60
C TYR A 26 -12.74 0.37 -8.68
N ARG A 27 -13.64 1.08 -8.00
CA ARG A 27 -13.73 2.54 -8.04
C ARG A 27 -12.64 3.25 -7.25
N PHE A 28 -12.23 2.71 -6.11
CA PHE A 28 -11.36 3.41 -5.15
C PHE A 28 -9.91 2.92 -5.13
N VAL A 29 -9.68 1.67 -5.52
CA VAL A 29 -8.35 1.04 -5.51
C VAL A 29 -7.88 0.88 -6.95
N HIS A 30 -8.35 -0.14 -7.67
CA HIS A 30 -8.08 -0.42 -9.08
C HIS A 30 -8.93 -1.62 -9.51
N ARG A 31 -8.99 -1.92 -10.80
CA ARG A 31 -9.75 -3.06 -11.31
C ARG A 31 -9.14 -4.37 -10.85
N HIS A 32 -9.80 -5.05 -9.90
CA HIS A 32 -9.35 -6.33 -9.39
C HIS A 32 -10.56 -7.28 -9.30
N PRO A 33 -10.61 -8.41 -10.01
CA PRO A 33 -11.50 -9.51 -9.65
C PRO A 33 -11.17 -9.93 -8.21
N ILE A 34 -12.19 -10.10 -7.38
CA ILE A 34 -12.09 -10.56 -6.00
C ILE A 34 -12.87 -11.86 -5.92
N GLU A 35 -12.21 -12.94 -5.57
CA GLU A 35 -12.79 -14.28 -5.56
C GLU A 35 -12.55 -14.89 -4.17
N PRO A 36 -13.59 -15.03 -3.33
CA PRO A 36 -13.50 -15.83 -2.13
C PRO A 36 -13.13 -17.27 -2.50
N VAL A 37 -12.15 -17.86 -1.81
CA VAL A 37 -11.72 -19.24 -2.05
C VAL A 37 -12.84 -20.23 -1.70
N ARG A 38 -13.62 -19.89 -0.66
CA ARG A 38 -14.82 -20.61 -0.23
C ARG A 38 -16.02 -19.66 -0.27
N PRO A 39 -16.81 -19.65 -1.35
CA PRO A 39 -17.95 -18.75 -1.48
C PRO A 39 -18.99 -18.86 -0.35
N GLU A 40 -19.10 -20.04 0.27
CA GLU A 40 -20.00 -20.34 1.39
C GLU A 40 -19.65 -19.59 2.69
N ASP A 41 -18.38 -19.20 2.87
CA ASP A 41 -17.93 -18.46 4.06
C ASP A 41 -18.34 -16.97 4.00
N GLY A 42 -18.77 -16.50 2.82
CA GLY A 42 -19.08 -15.10 2.57
C GLY A 42 -17.86 -14.19 2.66
N LEU A 43 -18.08 -12.87 2.69
CA LEU A 43 -17.05 -11.88 3.00
C LEU A 43 -17.43 -11.12 4.29
N ASP A 44 -16.43 -10.56 4.95
CA ASP A 44 -16.58 -9.45 5.89
C ASP A 44 -15.58 -8.36 5.51
N SER A 45 -15.83 -7.79 4.32
CA SER A 45 -14.89 -6.89 3.68
C SER A 45 -14.95 -5.50 4.29
N TYR A 46 -13.76 -4.99 4.54
CA TYR A 46 -13.54 -3.77 5.27
C TYR A 46 -12.50 -2.93 4.51
N LEU A 47 -12.91 -1.76 4.01
CA LEU A 47 -12.03 -0.78 3.39
C LEU A 47 -12.18 0.56 4.11
N ASN A 48 -11.08 1.02 4.71
CA ASN A 48 -10.92 2.43 5.05
C ASN A 48 -9.97 3.08 4.05
N GLY A 49 -10.18 4.35 3.75
CA GLY A 49 -9.35 5.03 2.77
C GLY A 49 -9.40 6.54 2.92
N ARG A 50 -8.25 7.17 2.67
CA ARG A 50 -8.12 8.61 2.64
C ARG A 50 -7.09 9.01 1.59
N ARG A 51 -7.48 9.92 0.71
CA ARG A 51 -6.55 10.60 -0.19
C ARG A 51 -5.97 11.83 0.50
N LEU A 52 -4.65 11.95 0.42
CA LEU A 52 -3.90 13.16 0.71
C LEU A 52 -3.84 14.01 -0.57
N ASP A 53 -2.67 14.48 -0.99
CA ASP A 53 -2.49 15.19 -2.24
C ASP A 53 -2.11 14.18 -3.35
N ARG A 54 -0.90 13.63 -3.23
CA ARG A 54 -0.32 12.62 -4.14
C ARG A 54 -0.48 11.20 -3.62
N VAL A 55 -0.56 11.02 -2.30
CA VAL A 55 -0.64 9.70 -1.66
C VAL A 55 -2.09 9.33 -1.34
N SER A 56 -2.50 8.12 -1.71
CA SER A 56 -3.74 7.50 -1.21
C SER A 56 -3.39 6.44 -0.18
N ALA A 57 -3.84 6.61 1.06
CA ALA A 57 -3.68 5.63 2.12
C ALA A 57 -4.96 4.81 2.29
N GLY A 58 -4.83 3.50 2.49
CA GLY A 58 -5.97 2.62 2.70
C GLY A 58 -5.66 1.46 3.64
N TYR A 59 -6.69 0.93 4.27
CA TYR A 59 -6.62 -0.33 5.00
C TYR A 59 -7.70 -1.26 4.45
N LEU A 60 -7.29 -2.45 4.01
CA LEU A 60 -8.15 -3.45 3.40
C LEU A 60 -8.04 -4.78 4.16
N ALA A 61 -9.18 -5.37 4.46
CA ALA A 61 -9.33 -6.76 4.90
C ALA A 61 -10.58 -7.36 4.23
N PHE A 62 -10.54 -8.64 3.86
CA PHE A 62 -11.68 -9.32 3.24
C PHE A 62 -12.52 -10.13 4.23
N GLY A 63 -11.94 -10.50 5.38
CA GLY A 63 -12.59 -11.35 6.39
C GLY A 63 -12.76 -12.81 5.97
N ALA A 64 -12.23 -13.20 4.81
CA ALA A 64 -12.29 -14.54 4.25
C ALA A 64 -11.07 -14.78 3.35
N GLU A 65 -10.71 -16.05 3.17
CA GLU A 65 -9.61 -16.42 2.28
C GLU A 65 -9.97 -16.00 0.86
N THR A 66 -9.15 -15.14 0.26
CA THR A 66 -9.51 -14.42 -0.96
C THR A 66 -8.37 -14.43 -1.96
N ARG A 67 -8.70 -14.67 -3.23
CA ARG A 67 -7.81 -14.42 -4.36
C ARG A 67 -8.22 -13.14 -5.07
N THR A 68 -7.24 -12.34 -5.48
CA THR A 68 -7.49 -11.22 -6.39
C THR A 68 -6.55 -11.23 -7.57
N HIS A 69 -6.96 -10.61 -8.68
CA HIS A 69 -6.10 -10.44 -9.85
C HIS A 69 -6.08 -8.98 -10.32
N PRO A 70 -5.24 -8.14 -9.69
CA PRO A 70 -5.13 -6.77 -10.10
C PRO A 70 -4.84 -6.47 -11.56
N GLY A 71 -4.23 -7.43 -12.26
CA GLY A 71 -3.72 -7.19 -13.59
C GLY A 71 -2.51 -6.25 -13.54
N GLU A 72 -2.27 -5.57 -14.65
CA GLU A 72 -1.21 -4.59 -14.77
C GLU A 72 -1.51 -3.32 -13.94
N LEU A 73 -0.54 -2.92 -13.11
CA LEU A 73 -0.62 -1.72 -12.28
C LEU A 73 -0.09 -0.48 -13.01
N ASP A 74 -0.70 0.67 -12.76
CA ASP A 74 -0.28 2.00 -13.26
C ASP A 74 0.23 2.95 -12.14
N PHE A 75 0.51 2.39 -10.95
CA PHE A 75 0.96 3.12 -9.77
C PHE A 75 1.97 2.32 -8.94
N PHE A 76 2.66 3.03 -8.06
CA PHE A 76 3.43 2.43 -6.98
C PHE A 76 2.54 2.19 -5.76
N VAL A 77 2.73 1.06 -5.08
CA VAL A 77 2.06 0.81 -3.80
C VAL A 77 2.98 0.10 -2.80
N LEU A 78 3.10 0.66 -1.60
CA LEU A 78 3.64 -0.01 -0.43
C LEU A 78 2.50 -0.69 0.32
N GLN A 79 2.60 -2.00 0.55
CA GLN A 79 1.62 -2.84 1.22
C GLN A 79 2.21 -3.45 2.49
N VAL A 80 1.86 -2.88 3.63
CA VAL A 80 2.31 -3.34 4.95
C VAL A 80 1.29 -4.32 5.51
N VAL A 81 1.72 -5.56 5.74
CA VAL A 81 0.88 -6.61 6.30
C VAL A 81 0.81 -6.42 7.82
N LEU A 82 -0.40 -6.25 8.35
CA LEU A 82 -0.64 -6.05 9.78
C LEU A 82 -1.11 -7.33 10.47
N PHE A 83 -1.85 -8.16 9.75
CA PHE A 83 -2.43 -9.43 10.22
C PHE A 83 -2.45 -10.45 9.09
N GLY A 84 -2.47 -11.72 9.44
CA GLY A 84 -2.56 -12.84 8.49
C GLY A 84 -1.38 -12.94 7.53
N THR A 85 -1.61 -13.62 6.42
CA THR A 85 -0.62 -13.87 5.36
C THR A 85 -1.13 -13.27 4.06
N TYR A 86 -0.24 -12.60 3.34
CA TYR A 86 -0.51 -11.98 2.04
C TYR A 86 0.56 -12.43 1.05
N THR A 87 0.14 -13.15 0.01
CA THR A 87 1.02 -13.61 -1.06
C THR A 87 0.72 -12.85 -2.33
N VAL A 88 1.79 -12.39 -2.99
CA VAL A 88 1.71 -11.66 -4.25
C VAL A 88 2.58 -12.36 -5.28
N ARG A 89 1.99 -12.66 -6.43
CA ARG A 89 2.70 -13.11 -7.62
C ARG A 89 2.82 -11.96 -8.60
N ILE A 90 4.04 -11.72 -9.06
CA ILE A 90 4.46 -10.63 -9.95
C ILE A 90 5.20 -11.27 -11.13
N GLY A 91 4.49 -11.50 -12.23
CA GLY A 91 5.00 -12.37 -13.30
C GLY A 91 5.36 -13.77 -12.77
N ASP A 92 6.63 -14.15 -12.90
CA ASP A 92 7.16 -15.44 -12.43
C ASP A 92 7.69 -15.42 -10.99
N ARG A 93 7.70 -14.24 -10.34
CA ARG A 93 8.15 -14.09 -8.94
C ARG A 93 6.97 -14.21 -8.00
N GLU A 94 7.18 -14.83 -6.85
CA GLU A 94 6.21 -14.88 -5.76
C GLU A 94 6.86 -14.31 -4.49
N VAL A 95 6.09 -13.51 -3.75
CA VAL A 95 6.48 -12.90 -2.49
C VAL A 95 5.36 -13.13 -1.49
N THR A 96 5.69 -13.75 -0.36
CA THR A 96 4.77 -13.91 0.78
C THR A 96 5.21 -12.98 1.91
N ALA A 97 4.25 -12.23 2.46
CA ALA A 97 4.46 -11.30 3.54
C ALA A 97 3.49 -11.59 4.70
N GLU A 98 4.02 -11.45 5.91
CA GLU A 98 3.34 -11.63 7.20
C GLU A 98 3.64 -10.39 8.08
N PRO A 99 3.04 -10.25 9.28
CA PRO A 99 3.33 -9.11 10.15
C PRO A 99 4.82 -8.95 10.43
N GLY A 100 5.37 -7.79 10.05
CA GLY A 100 6.82 -7.55 10.07
C GLY A 100 7.45 -7.49 8.68
N ALA A 101 6.69 -7.77 7.63
CA ALA A 101 7.10 -7.59 6.23
C ALA A 101 6.14 -6.65 5.48
N ALA A 102 6.59 -6.19 4.32
CA ALA A 102 5.80 -5.46 3.35
C ALA A 102 6.11 -5.90 1.92
N VAL A 103 5.19 -5.57 1.02
CA VAL A 103 5.36 -5.73 -0.42
C VAL A 103 5.35 -4.34 -1.09
N VAL A 104 6.31 -4.08 -1.98
CA VAL A 104 6.36 -2.85 -2.79
C VAL A 104 6.12 -3.20 -4.24
N LEU A 105 5.00 -2.75 -4.80
CA LEU A 105 4.66 -3.00 -6.20
C LEU A 105 4.93 -1.75 -7.04
N SER A 106 5.48 -1.96 -8.23
CA SER A 106 5.80 -0.91 -9.20
C SER A 106 4.85 -0.99 -10.42
N PRO A 107 4.65 0.10 -11.17
CA PRO A 107 3.89 0.08 -12.41
C PRO A 107 4.40 -0.93 -13.45
N GLY A 108 3.49 -1.41 -14.31
CA GLY A 108 3.73 -2.38 -15.36
C GLY A 108 3.84 -3.84 -14.89
N ALA A 109 3.67 -4.10 -13.59
CA ALA A 109 3.64 -5.44 -13.04
C ALA A 109 2.25 -6.07 -13.20
N ASP A 110 2.16 -7.26 -13.81
CA ASP A 110 0.95 -8.09 -13.74
C ASP A 110 0.91 -8.81 -12.39
N VAL A 111 -0.16 -8.57 -11.63
CA VAL A 111 -0.25 -8.97 -10.22
C VAL A 111 -1.43 -9.91 -9.99
N SER A 112 -1.16 -10.99 -9.26
CA SER A 112 -2.17 -11.83 -8.60
C SER A 112 -1.88 -11.87 -7.10
N THR A 113 -2.90 -11.90 -6.26
CA THR A 113 -2.73 -11.92 -4.81
C THR A 113 -3.60 -12.95 -4.13
N TRP A 114 -3.15 -13.43 -2.98
CA TRP A 114 -3.85 -14.36 -2.09
C TRP A 114 -3.77 -13.83 -0.66
N TRP A 115 -4.90 -13.89 0.02
CA TRP A 115 -5.10 -13.35 1.36
C TRP A 115 -5.61 -14.49 2.23
N SER A 116 -4.99 -14.71 3.39
CA SER A 116 -5.61 -15.50 4.44
C SER A 116 -6.87 -14.81 4.96
N ALA A 117 -7.76 -15.57 5.61
CA ALA A 117 -9.04 -15.03 6.09
C ALA A 117 -8.90 -13.89 7.10
N ASP A 118 -7.85 -13.92 7.91
CA ASP A 118 -7.49 -12.90 8.91
C ASP A 118 -6.58 -11.80 8.35
N CYS A 119 -6.32 -11.78 7.04
CA CYS A 119 -5.36 -10.87 6.43
C CYS A 119 -5.86 -9.42 6.42
N GLY A 120 -5.00 -8.52 6.86
CA GLY A 120 -5.25 -7.07 6.88
C GLY A 120 -4.02 -6.30 6.41
N VAL A 121 -4.20 -5.50 5.35
CA VAL A 121 -3.09 -4.78 4.69
C VAL A 121 -3.34 -3.28 4.73
N LEU A 122 -2.34 -2.54 5.22
CA LEU A 122 -2.25 -1.10 5.10
C LEU A 122 -1.49 -0.77 3.81
N SER A 123 -2.09 0.05 2.94
CA SER A 123 -1.51 0.44 1.66
C SER A 123 -1.26 1.94 1.56
N PHE A 124 -0.15 2.30 0.91
CA PHE A 124 0.16 3.67 0.48
C PHE A 124 0.42 3.65 -1.01
N ARG A 125 -0.50 4.24 -1.78
CA ARG A 125 -0.46 4.30 -3.24
C ARG A 125 -0.04 5.67 -3.73
N VAL A 126 0.80 5.71 -4.76
CA VAL A 126 1.31 6.93 -5.39
C VAL A 126 1.33 6.73 -6.90
N GLY A 127 0.85 7.72 -7.66
CA GLY A 127 0.87 7.66 -9.12
C GLY A 127 2.29 7.64 -9.68
N GLU A 128 2.48 7.06 -10.86
CA GLU A 128 3.80 6.99 -11.49
C GLU A 128 4.41 8.38 -11.73
N ALA A 129 3.60 9.32 -12.21
CA ALA A 129 4.03 10.69 -12.49
C ALA A 129 4.54 11.41 -11.22
N ASP A 130 3.83 11.25 -10.09
CA ASP A 130 4.21 11.86 -8.81
C ASP A 130 5.56 11.33 -8.30
N TYR A 131 5.78 10.02 -8.43
CA TYR A 131 7.07 9.41 -8.06
C TYR A 131 8.19 9.84 -9.00
N ARG A 132 7.91 9.93 -10.30
CA ARG A 132 8.87 10.39 -11.31
C ARG A 132 9.31 11.83 -11.05
N GLU A 133 8.37 12.72 -10.74
CA GLU A 133 8.67 14.11 -10.35
C GLU A 133 9.51 14.16 -9.07
N HIS A 134 9.14 13.35 -8.06
CA HIS A 134 9.87 13.30 -6.79
C HIS A 134 11.32 12.84 -6.98
N VAL A 135 11.55 11.77 -7.75
CA VAL A 135 12.90 11.30 -8.09
C VAL A 135 13.67 12.34 -8.88
N ALA A 136 13.04 13.01 -9.85
CA ALA A 136 13.70 14.06 -10.62
C ALA A 136 14.17 15.22 -9.73
N GLY A 137 13.36 15.59 -8.73
CA GLY A 137 13.73 16.59 -7.73
C GLY A 137 14.91 16.18 -6.86
N LEU A 138 14.99 14.91 -6.47
CA LEU A 138 16.12 14.38 -5.69
C LEU A 138 17.42 14.25 -6.51
N LEU A 139 17.31 13.94 -7.80
CA LEU A 139 18.46 13.82 -8.70
C LEU A 139 18.88 15.16 -9.32
N GLU A 140 18.08 16.22 -9.16
CA GLU A 140 18.21 17.52 -9.84
C GLU A 140 18.27 17.40 -11.39
N ARG A 141 17.71 16.31 -11.93
CA ARG A 141 17.66 16.01 -13.38
C ARG A 141 16.51 15.04 -13.68
N PRO A 142 16.00 14.99 -14.93
CA PRO A 142 15.03 13.97 -15.31
C PRO A 142 15.61 12.55 -15.16
N PRO A 143 14.88 11.59 -14.59
CA PRO A 143 15.33 10.21 -14.51
C PRO A 143 15.47 9.59 -15.90
N GLU A 144 16.63 8.98 -16.16
CA GLU A 144 17.00 8.39 -17.46
C GLU A 144 16.39 6.99 -17.67
N ARG A 145 15.76 6.43 -16.64
CA ARG A 145 15.15 5.10 -16.64
C ARG A 145 13.93 5.05 -15.72
N GLU A 146 13.15 4.00 -15.85
CA GLU A 146 11.99 3.76 -14.99
C GLU A 146 12.42 3.43 -13.56
N LEU A 147 11.64 3.89 -12.59
CA LEU A 147 11.79 3.48 -11.20
C LEU A 147 11.13 2.12 -11.01
N ARG A 148 11.89 1.12 -10.58
CA ARG A 148 11.36 -0.18 -10.15
C ARG A 148 11.95 -0.54 -8.79
N PHE A 149 11.09 -0.95 -7.86
CA PHE A 149 11.50 -1.45 -6.55
C PHE A 149 11.65 -2.98 -6.58
N GLU A 150 12.57 -3.49 -5.76
CA GLU A 150 12.47 -4.88 -5.33
C GLU A 150 11.19 -5.08 -4.50
N PRO A 151 10.42 -6.15 -4.71
CA PRO A 151 9.09 -6.26 -4.13
C PRO A 151 9.07 -6.67 -2.66
N ALA A 152 9.99 -7.52 -2.21
CA ALA A 152 10.00 -8.01 -0.84
C ALA A 152 10.74 -7.03 0.09
N MET A 153 10.07 -6.58 1.16
CA MET A 153 10.62 -5.64 2.12
C MET A 153 10.51 -6.17 3.55
N ASP A 154 11.64 -6.30 4.24
CA ASP A 154 11.68 -6.63 5.67
C ASP A 154 11.47 -5.36 6.50
N LEU A 155 10.49 -5.35 7.41
CA LEU A 155 10.20 -4.23 8.32
C LEU A 155 10.60 -4.51 9.77
N SER A 156 11.25 -5.64 10.02
CA SER A 156 11.72 -6.10 11.33
C SER A 156 13.17 -5.73 11.59
N GLU A 157 13.97 -5.54 10.53
CA GLU A 157 15.38 -5.14 10.62
C GLU A 157 15.82 -4.10 9.58
N GLY A 158 17.05 -3.62 9.73
CA GLY A 158 17.70 -2.70 8.80
C GLY A 158 16.92 -1.43 8.48
N ARG A 159 17.11 -0.94 7.25
CA ARG A 159 16.47 0.31 6.79
C ARG A 159 14.94 0.19 6.70
N GLY A 160 14.41 -1.01 6.47
CA GLY A 160 12.96 -1.21 6.40
C GLY A 160 12.29 -1.09 7.76
N ARG A 161 12.94 -1.55 8.83
CA ARG A 161 12.50 -1.26 10.21
C ARG A 161 12.50 0.24 10.50
N ASP A 162 13.55 0.95 10.09
CA ASP A 162 13.66 2.39 10.33
C ASP A 162 12.56 3.17 9.58
N LEU A 163 12.27 2.80 8.33
CA LEU A 163 11.12 3.32 7.58
C LEU A 163 9.80 3.05 8.33
N ASN A 164 9.61 1.81 8.80
CA ASN A 164 8.38 1.40 9.45
C ASN A 164 8.13 2.18 10.75
N VAL A 165 9.14 2.24 11.62
CA VAL A 165 9.05 2.89 12.94
C VAL A 165 9.05 4.41 12.82
N GLY A 166 9.88 4.97 11.94
CA GLY A 166 10.09 6.42 11.83
C GLY A 166 9.07 7.13 10.96
N ILE A 167 8.47 6.45 9.98
CA ILE A 167 7.65 7.10 8.95
C ILE A 167 6.28 6.44 8.84
N VAL A 168 6.20 5.14 8.54
CA VAL A 168 4.92 4.47 8.25
C VAL A 168 3.99 4.49 9.47
N ARG A 169 4.44 3.99 10.63
CA ARG A 169 3.60 3.94 11.84
C ARG A 169 3.17 5.34 12.30
N PRO A 170 4.06 6.34 12.40
CA PRO A 170 3.65 7.70 12.75
C PRO A 170 2.68 8.33 11.74
N LEU A 171 2.87 8.07 10.43
CA LEU A 171 1.95 8.55 9.41
C LEU A 171 0.56 7.92 9.59
N THR A 172 0.47 6.61 9.77
CA THR A 172 -0.81 5.90 10.02
C THR A 172 -1.52 6.44 11.26
N GLN A 173 -0.80 6.64 12.36
CA GLN A 173 -1.38 7.24 13.58
C GLN A 173 -1.94 8.63 13.31
N ARG A 174 -1.18 9.49 12.62
CA ARG A 174 -1.62 10.84 12.26
C ARG A 174 -2.84 10.83 11.34
N LEU A 175 -2.90 9.90 10.40
CA LEU A 175 -4.03 9.78 9.49
C LEU A 175 -5.32 9.37 10.20
N ASN A 176 -5.25 8.65 11.32
CA ASN A 176 -6.41 8.30 12.16
C ASN A 176 -6.99 9.51 12.91
N HIS A 177 -6.23 10.59 13.07
CA HIS A 177 -6.68 11.78 13.76
C HIS A 177 -7.31 12.79 12.78
N VAL A 178 -8.57 13.17 13.07
CA VAL A 178 -9.42 14.04 12.22
C VAL A 178 -8.89 15.49 12.14
N PHE A 179 -8.16 15.96 13.16
CA PHE A 179 -7.72 17.35 13.27
C PHE A 179 -6.21 17.45 13.50
N GLY A 180 -5.51 18.19 12.62
CA GLY A 180 -4.19 18.74 12.95
C GLY A 180 -3.28 19.02 11.76
N LEU A 181 -3.14 18.08 10.82
CA LEU A 181 -2.07 18.15 9.79
C LEU A 181 -2.58 18.16 8.34
N VAL A 182 -3.77 17.62 8.07
CA VAL A 182 -4.30 17.51 6.69
C VAL A 182 -5.11 18.75 6.26
N GLY A 183 -5.34 19.70 7.18
CA GLY A 183 -5.90 21.00 6.84
C GLY A 183 -4.88 21.98 6.24
N ASN A 184 -3.58 21.65 6.29
CA ASN A 184 -2.50 22.48 5.76
C ASN A 184 -1.77 21.75 4.61
N PRO A 185 -1.97 22.18 3.35
CA PRO A 185 -1.35 21.54 2.19
C PRO A 185 0.18 21.42 2.27
N VAL A 186 0.86 22.38 2.90
CA VAL A 186 2.33 22.35 3.04
C VAL A 186 2.78 21.22 3.96
N GLN A 187 2.04 20.97 5.03
CA GLN A 187 2.35 19.88 5.96
C GLN A 187 2.05 18.52 5.35
N VAL A 188 0.96 18.40 4.59
CA VAL A 188 0.65 17.20 3.81
C VAL A 188 1.79 16.88 2.85
N ARG A 189 2.20 17.86 2.04
CA ARG A 189 3.28 17.65 1.05
C ARG A 189 4.59 17.18 1.72
N ARG A 190 4.96 17.76 2.86
CA ARG A 190 6.15 17.33 3.63
C ARG A 190 6.04 15.89 4.13
N LEU A 191 4.86 15.45 4.56
CA LEU A 191 4.65 14.07 5.00
C LEU A 191 4.77 13.10 3.83
N GLU A 192 4.20 13.46 2.69
CA GLU A 192 4.34 12.67 1.46
C GLU A 192 5.79 12.62 0.98
N ASP A 193 6.49 13.75 0.91
CA ASP A 193 7.91 13.80 0.53
C ASP A 193 8.77 12.92 1.46
N THR A 194 8.45 12.91 2.75
CA THR A 194 9.11 12.05 3.75
C THR A 194 8.86 10.57 3.47
N LEU A 195 7.61 10.19 3.16
CA LEU A 195 7.26 8.81 2.79
C LEU A 195 7.97 8.37 1.50
N LEU A 196 7.88 9.17 0.44
CA LEU A 196 8.44 8.84 -0.87
C LEU A 196 9.97 8.72 -0.79
N THR A 197 10.64 9.67 -0.14
CA THR A 197 12.09 9.64 0.09
C THR A 197 12.49 8.48 0.98
N GLY A 198 11.74 8.26 2.07
CA GLY A 198 11.99 7.16 2.99
C GLY A 198 11.96 5.82 2.27
N LEU A 199 10.96 5.58 1.42
CA LEU A 199 10.84 4.33 0.66
C LEU A 199 11.99 4.17 -0.35
N LEU A 200 12.35 5.23 -1.08
CA LEU A 200 13.50 5.23 -2.01
C LEU A 200 14.83 4.87 -1.33
N ARG A 201 15.01 5.28 -0.07
CA ARG A 201 16.24 5.04 0.70
C ARG A 201 16.24 3.68 1.39
N ALA A 202 15.06 3.19 1.78
CA ALA A 202 14.91 1.98 2.58
C ALA A 202 14.76 0.70 1.76
N GLN A 203 14.19 0.78 0.56
CA GLN A 203 13.95 -0.37 -0.30
C GLN A 203 14.82 -0.32 -1.56
N PRO A 204 15.53 -1.42 -1.90
CA PRO A 204 16.29 -1.48 -3.14
C PRO A 204 15.42 -1.14 -4.34
N ASN A 205 15.94 -0.28 -5.19
CA ASN A 205 15.28 0.15 -6.41
C ASN A 205 16.30 0.48 -7.48
N SER A 206 15.81 0.75 -8.69
CA SER A 206 16.68 1.06 -9.82
C SER A 206 17.65 2.20 -9.51
N PHE A 207 17.27 3.20 -8.70
CA PHE A 207 18.09 4.38 -8.35
C PHE A 207 18.87 4.25 -7.04
N SER A 208 18.96 3.07 -6.43
CA SER A 208 19.65 2.87 -5.14
C SER A 208 21.07 3.44 -5.09
N ASP A 209 21.85 3.31 -6.17
CA ASP A 209 23.25 3.74 -6.19
C ASP A 209 23.39 5.27 -6.29
N GLU A 210 22.46 5.94 -6.96
CA GLU A 210 22.44 7.40 -7.13
C GLU A 210 21.81 8.10 -5.92
N LEU A 211 20.84 7.44 -5.30
CA LEU A 211 20.15 7.88 -4.09
C LEU A 211 20.76 7.23 -2.84
N GLY A 212 22.04 6.85 -2.88
CA GLY A 212 22.79 6.29 -1.75
C GLY A 212 22.85 7.23 -0.57
#